data_AF-V2UAL8-F1
#
_entry.id   AF-V2UAL8-F1
#
_cell.length_a   1.000
_cell.length_b   1.000
_cell.length_c   1.000
_cell.angle_alpha   90.00
_cell.angle_beta   90.00
_cell.angle_gamma   90.00
#
_symmetry.space_group_name_H-M   'P 1'
#
loop_
_entity.id
_entity.type
_entity.pdbx_description
1 polymer ?
#
loop_
_entity_poly.entity_id
_entity_poly.type
_entity_poly.pdbx_seq_one_letter_code
_entity_poly.pdbx_strand_id
1 'polypeptide(L)'
;MKNGKAPFISEDELSLVLSYQNGANALRNRVVLLFSHYLGLRAKELASLRLDDVFDVTRNQIKQTIRLLGAYTKGNKYREVFLMDQETINQLLAYIEKAHQHKQPKFFLFESQKGGGFSANTMQRMIAGIYKKAGIKASSHSGRRSFATRLIRKNVDIYSIKQLMGHTSINTTQEYFVSDPNRLKDEVLKLSQ
;
A
#
# COMPACT_ATOMS: atom_id res chain seq x y z
N MET A 1 18.33 16.14 -4.34
CA MET A 1 17.00 15.87 -3.74
C MET A 1 16.84 16.83 -2.59
N LYS A 2 15.95 17.82 -2.68
CA LYS A 2 15.97 18.96 -1.75
C LYS A 2 15.31 18.72 -0.38
N ASN A 3 14.77 17.55 -0.01
CA ASN A 3 14.11 17.38 1.31
C ASN A 3 13.96 15.95 1.87
N GLY A 4 14.70 14.92 1.42
CA GLY A 4 14.65 13.57 2.03
C GLY A 4 13.29 12.81 2.02
N LYS A 5 12.20 13.41 1.52
CA LYS A 5 10.86 12.79 1.48
C LYS A 5 10.70 11.84 0.29
N ALA A 6 10.11 10.68 0.52
CA ALA A 6 9.77 9.70 -0.52
C ALA A 6 8.87 10.34 -1.60
N PRO A 7 9.15 10.25 -2.91
CA PRO A 7 8.36 10.95 -3.92
C PRO A 7 6.95 10.38 -4.11
N PHE A 8 6.04 11.23 -4.60
CA PHE A 8 4.76 10.82 -5.18
C PHE A 8 5.02 10.06 -6.47
N ILE A 9 4.22 9.03 -6.70
CA ILE A 9 4.23 8.15 -7.87
C ILE A 9 2.86 8.22 -8.54
N SER A 10 2.83 8.65 -9.80
CA SER A 10 1.63 8.73 -10.63
C SER A 10 1.07 7.35 -11.00
N GLU A 11 -0.12 7.31 -11.61
CA GLU A 11 -0.67 6.05 -12.14
C GLU A 11 0.16 5.52 -13.31
N ASP A 12 0.70 6.39 -14.17
CA ASP A 12 1.57 5.99 -15.28
C ASP A 12 2.89 5.41 -14.79
N GLU A 13 3.50 6.05 -13.78
CA GLU A 13 4.73 5.54 -13.15
C GLU A 13 4.47 4.21 -12.43
N LEU A 14 3.33 4.06 -11.75
CA LEU A 14 2.95 2.78 -11.13
C LEU A 14 2.75 1.70 -12.21
N SER A 15 2.04 2.02 -13.30
CA SER A 15 1.81 1.11 -14.43
C SER A 15 3.12 0.65 -15.06
N LEU A 16 4.08 1.58 -15.24
CA LEU A 16 5.43 1.28 -15.69
C LEU A 16 6.14 0.34 -14.72
N VAL A 17 6.12 0.60 -13.41
CA VAL A 17 6.78 -0.28 -12.43
C VAL A 17 6.16 -1.69 -12.42
N LEU A 18 4.84 -1.77 -12.59
CA LEU A 18 4.11 -3.04 -12.66
C LEU A 18 4.45 -3.83 -13.94
N SER A 19 4.71 -3.17 -15.07
CA SER A 19 5.09 -3.84 -16.33
C SER A 19 6.48 -4.47 -16.28
N TYR A 20 7.37 -3.94 -15.43
CA TYR A 20 8.70 -4.51 -15.16
C TYR A 20 8.67 -5.73 -14.23
N GLN A 21 7.50 -6.10 -13.68
CA GLN A 21 7.38 -7.29 -12.84
C GLN A 21 7.24 -8.55 -13.70
N ASN A 22 8.35 -9.30 -13.82
CA ASN A 22 8.43 -10.55 -14.55
C ASN A 22 9.07 -11.68 -13.71
N GLY A 23 8.99 -12.91 -14.22
CA GLY A 23 9.55 -14.11 -13.59
C GLY A 23 8.76 -14.64 -12.40
N ALA A 24 9.39 -15.53 -11.63
CA ALA A 24 8.71 -16.33 -10.59
C ALA A 24 8.00 -15.50 -9.51
N ASN A 25 8.54 -14.32 -9.17
CA ASN A 25 8.04 -13.46 -8.10
C ASN A 25 7.12 -12.33 -8.58
N ALA A 26 6.77 -12.28 -9.86
CA ALA A 26 6.04 -11.16 -10.46
C ALA A 26 4.72 -10.87 -9.73
N LEU A 27 3.87 -11.88 -9.54
CA LEU A 27 2.57 -11.73 -8.86
C LEU A 27 2.72 -11.21 -7.43
N ARG A 28 3.64 -11.78 -6.63
CA ARG A 28 3.95 -11.29 -5.28
C ARG A 28 4.31 -9.81 -5.30
N ASN A 29 5.23 -9.42 -6.19
CA ASN A 29 5.71 -8.06 -6.27
C ASN A 29 4.61 -7.08 -6.69
N ARG A 30 3.75 -7.47 -7.65
CA ARG A 30 2.60 -6.67 -8.08
C ARG A 30 1.65 -6.42 -6.91
N VAL A 31 1.23 -7.46 -6.19
CA VAL A 31 0.34 -7.32 -5.03
C VAL A 31 0.96 -6.44 -3.94
N VAL A 32 2.25 -6.60 -3.64
CA VAL A 32 2.96 -5.74 -2.67
C VAL A 32 2.91 -4.26 -3.06
N LEU A 33 3.12 -3.95 -4.34
CA LEU A 33 3.04 -2.57 -4.85
C LEU A 33 1.61 -2.04 -4.77
N LEU A 34 0.63 -2.82 -5.23
CA LEU A 34 -0.78 -2.44 -5.21
C LEU A 34 -1.26 -2.17 -3.78
N PHE A 35 -0.91 -3.03 -2.81
CA PHE A 35 -1.24 -2.81 -1.40
C PHE A 35 -0.54 -1.55 -0.83
N SER A 36 0.70 -1.27 -1.23
CA SER A 36 1.37 -0.03 -0.84
C SER A 36 0.63 1.21 -1.40
N HIS A 37 0.16 1.15 -2.65
CA HIS A 37 -0.44 2.28 -3.37
C HIS A 37 -1.94 2.49 -3.12
N TYR A 38 -2.70 1.44 -2.82
CA TYR A 38 -4.16 1.51 -2.70
C TYR A 38 -4.68 1.18 -1.29
N LEU A 39 -3.86 0.55 -0.44
CA LEU A 39 -4.17 0.36 1.00
C LEU A 39 -3.26 1.19 1.90
N GLY A 40 -2.28 1.88 1.32
CA GLY A 40 -1.35 2.73 2.04
C GLY A 40 -0.47 1.98 3.05
N LEU A 41 -0.22 0.68 2.86
CA LEU A 41 0.48 -0.13 3.88
C LEU A 41 1.95 0.26 4.04
N ARG A 42 2.44 0.20 5.28
CA ARG A 42 3.88 0.30 5.56
C ARG A 42 4.58 -1.01 5.22
N ALA A 43 5.89 -0.96 4.95
CA ALA A 43 6.69 -2.16 4.72
C ALA A 43 6.62 -3.19 5.88
N LYS A 44 6.57 -2.74 7.14
CA LYS A 44 6.36 -3.64 8.30
C LYS A 44 4.99 -4.31 8.25
N GLU A 45 3.94 -3.55 7.94
CA GLU A 45 2.56 -4.07 7.84
C GLU A 45 2.50 -5.10 6.71
N LEU A 46 3.00 -4.77 5.52
CA LEU A 46 3.13 -5.71 4.39
C LEU A 46 3.88 -6.98 4.78
N ALA A 47 5.05 -6.84 5.42
CA ALA A 47 5.89 -7.97 5.81
C ALA A 47 5.24 -8.89 6.86
N SER A 48 4.25 -8.39 7.61
CA SER A 48 3.62 -9.10 8.72
C SER A 48 2.23 -9.66 8.39
N LEU A 49 1.63 -9.26 7.26
CA LEU A 49 0.32 -9.76 6.82
C LEU A 49 0.34 -11.28 6.66
N ARG A 50 -0.74 -11.92 7.10
CA ARG A 50 -1.00 -13.35 6.94
C ARG A 50 -2.07 -13.62 5.89
N LEU A 51 -2.11 -14.85 5.40
CA LEU A 51 -3.11 -15.27 4.43
C LEU A 51 -4.54 -15.10 4.98
N ASP A 52 -4.77 -15.49 6.24
CA ASP A 52 -6.06 -15.35 6.92
C ASP A 52 -6.45 -13.89 7.23
N ASP A 53 -5.52 -12.93 7.16
CA ASP A 53 -5.86 -11.50 7.25
C ASP A 53 -6.60 -11.00 6.00
N VAL A 54 -6.37 -11.63 4.83
CA VAL A 54 -6.85 -11.16 3.52
C VAL A 54 -7.77 -12.14 2.80
N PHE A 55 -7.75 -13.42 3.19
CA PHE A 55 -8.51 -14.48 2.53
C PHE A 55 -9.34 -15.24 3.56
N ASP A 56 -10.62 -15.41 3.26
CA ASP A 56 -11.52 -16.26 4.02
C ASP A 56 -11.52 -17.65 3.39
N VAL A 57 -10.78 -18.58 4.00
CA VAL A 57 -10.63 -19.96 3.51
C VAL A 57 -11.97 -20.71 3.58
N THR A 58 -12.81 -20.43 4.56
CA THR A 58 -14.13 -21.08 4.71
C THR A 58 -15.09 -20.67 3.60
N ARG A 59 -15.06 -19.40 3.22
CA ARG A 59 -15.90 -18.85 2.14
C ARG A 59 -15.21 -18.84 0.77
N ASN A 60 -13.96 -19.27 0.70
CA ASN A 60 -13.11 -19.25 -0.49
C ASN A 60 -13.11 -17.90 -1.22
N GLN A 61 -12.93 -16.79 -0.48
CA GLN A 61 -13.03 -15.43 -1.04
C GLN A 61 -12.05 -14.44 -0.41
N ILE A 62 -11.69 -13.39 -1.16
CA ILE A 62 -10.94 -12.24 -0.63
C ILE A 62 -11.82 -11.47 0.36
N LYS A 63 -11.22 -11.05 1.48
CA LYS A 63 -11.85 -10.13 2.44
C LYS A 63 -11.76 -8.70 1.92
N GLN A 64 -12.91 -8.02 1.85
CA GLN A 64 -12.96 -6.60 1.47
C GLN A 64 -12.39 -5.67 2.56
N THR A 65 -12.44 -6.10 3.82
CA THR A 65 -11.85 -5.38 4.95
C THR A 65 -10.71 -6.20 5.54
N ILE A 66 -9.51 -5.63 5.53
CA ILE A 66 -8.31 -6.23 6.11
C ILE A 66 -8.03 -5.53 7.44
N ARG A 67 -7.96 -6.31 8.52
CA ARG A 67 -7.64 -5.82 9.86
C ARG A 67 -6.15 -5.90 10.10
N LEU A 68 -5.48 -4.76 10.16
CA LEU A 68 -4.07 -4.69 10.52
C LEU A 68 -3.96 -4.73 12.04
N LEU A 69 -3.47 -5.85 12.58
CA LEU A 69 -3.33 -6.06 14.01
C LEU A 69 -2.26 -5.13 14.62
N GLY A 70 -2.44 -4.76 15.90
CA GLY A 70 -1.49 -3.90 16.61
C GLY A 70 -0.04 -4.41 16.58
N ALA A 71 0.16 -5.74 16.62
CA ALA A 71 1.48 -6.36 16.48
C ALA A 71 2.22 -5.95 15.19
N TYR A 72 1.47 -5.67 14.12
CA TYR A 72 1.99 -5.35 12.80
C TYR A 72 2.23 -3.84 12.60
N THR A 73 1.65 -2.99 13.45
CA THR A 73 1.74 -1.53 13.35
C THR A 73 2.79 -0.94 14.30
N LYS A 74 3.14 0.33 14.10
CA LYS A 74 3.94 1.10 15.07
C LYS A 74 2.99 1.65 16.14
N GLY A 75 3.22 1.33 17.40
CA GLY A 75 2.40 1.80 18.53
C GLY A 75 1.23 0.89 18.93
N ASN A 76 1.22 -0.37 18.46
CA ASN A 76 0.25 -1.40 18.84
C ASN A 76 -1.22 -1.02 18.61
N LYS A 77 -1.50 -0.30 17.51
CA LYS A 77 -2.85 0.16 17.18
C LYS A 77 -3.44 -0.65 16.04
N TYR A 78 -4.69 -1.06 16.21
CA TYR A 78 -5.49 -1.65 15.17
C TYR A 78 -5.91 -0.58 14.17
N ARG A 79 -5.94 -0.94 12.88
CA ARG A 79 -6.63 -0.15 11.85
C ARG A 79 -7.14 -1.06 10.76
N GLU A 80 -8.22 -0.66 10.12
CA GLU A 80 -8.77 -1.35 8.98
C GLU A 80 -8.30 -0.68 7.69
N VAL A 81 -8.13 -1.48 6.64
CA VAL A 81 -7.95 -1.02 5.26
C VAL A 81 -8.94 -1.75 4.37
N PHE A 82 -9.35 -1.06 3.31
CA PHE A 82 -10.44 -1.51 2.45
C PHE A 82 -9.91 -1.89 1.08
N LEU A 83 -9.96 -3.18 0.78
CA LEU A 83 -9.57 -3.75 -0.50
C LEU A 83 -10.81 -3.83 -1.39
N MET A 84 -11.09 -2.72 -2.08
CA MET A 84 -12.26 -2.55 -2.96
C MET A 84 -11.89 -2.46 -4.44
N ASP A 85 -10.60 -2.35 -4.76
CA ASP A 85 -10.12 -2.24 -6.14
C ASP A 85 -10.10 -3.62 -6.82
N GLN A 86 -10.88 -3.78 -7.89
CA GLN A 86 -11.06 -5.08 -8.55
C GLN A 86 -9.78 -5.61 -9.17
N GLU A 87 -8.94 -4.75 -9.75
CA GLU A 87 -7.65 -5.18 -10.30
C GLU A 87 -6.73 -5.71 -9.22
N THR A 88 -6.65 -5.03 -8.07
CA THR A 88 -5.87 -5.50 -6.92
C THR A 88 -6.40 -6.82 -6.37
N ILE A 89 -7.73 -6.99 -6.33
CA ILE A 89 -8.37 -8.26 -5.93
C ILE A 89 -7.97 -9.39 -6.89
N ASN A 90 -8.05 -9.16 -8.21
CA ASN A 90 -7.71 -10.15 -9.22
C ASN A 90 -6.22 -10.57 -9.12
N GLN A 91 -5.32 -9.59 -8.97
CA GLN A 91 -3.89 -9.85 -8.80
C GLN A 91 -3.59 -10.62 -7.51
N LEU A 92 -4.33 -10.32 -6.42
CA LEU A 92 -4.22 -11.04 -5.16
C LEU A 92 -4.69 -12.49 -5.28
N LEU A 93 -5.84 -12.73 -5.94
CA LEU A 93 -6.35 -14.08 -6.18
C LEU A 93 -5.35 -14.91 -6.98
N ALA A 94 -4.87 -14.39 -8.11
CA ALA A 94 -3.85 -15.06 -8.92
C ALA A 94 -2.57 -15.36 -8.11
N TYR A 95 -2.18 -14.45 -7.23
CA TYR A 95 -1.05 -14.68 -6.33
C TYR A 95 -1.32 -15.80 -5.32
N ILE A 96 -2.48 -15.79 -4.66
CA ILE A 96 -2.87 -16.81 -3.67
C ILE A 96 -2.95 -18.18 -4.31
N GLU A 97 -3.64 -18.30 -5.45
CA GLU A 97 -3.76 -19.56 -6.20
C GLU A 97 -2.39 -20.13 -6.55
N LYS A 98 -1.45 -19.30 -7.01
CA LYS A 98 -0.10 -19.75 -7.38
C LYS A 98 0.78 -20.08 -6.16
N ALA A 99 0.75 -19.26 -5.11
CA ALA A 99 1.73 -19.31 -4.04
C ALA A 99 1.30 -20.10 -2.80
N HIS A 100 -0.02 -20.33 -2.66
CA HIS A 100 -0.63 -20.89 -1.45
C HIS A 100 -1.52 -22.11 -1.71
N GLN A 101 -1.54 -22.68 -2.93
CA GLN A 101 -2.36 -23.84 -3.32
C GLN A 101 -2.31 -25.04 -2.35
N HIS A 102 -1.21 -25.21 -1.62
CA HIS A 102 -0.98 -26.32 -0.68
C HIS A 102 -0.60 -25.85 0.73
N LYS A 103 -0.89 -24.59 1.09
CA LYS A 103 -0.42 -23.98 2.34
C LYS A 103 -1.56 -23.71 3.32
N GLN A 104 -1.24 -23.83 4.61
CA GLN A 104 -2.18 -23.60 5.69
C GLN A 104 -2.50 -22.09 5.89
N PRO A 105 -3.66 -21.74 6.47
CA PRO A 105 -4.10 -20.34 6.57
C PRO A 105 -3.19 -19.41 7.39
N LYS A 106 -2.37 -19.97 8.29
CA LYS A 106 -1.52 -19.21 9.22
C LYS A 106 -0.19 -18.73 8.62
N PHE A 107 0.11 -19.04 7.37
CA PHE A 107 1.34 -18.59 6.71
C PHE A 107 1.32 -17.09 6.43
N PHE A 108 2.51 -16.49 6.33
CA PHE A 108 2.65 -15.12 5.89
C PHE A 108 2.11 -14.98 4.46
N LEU A 109 1.37 -13.91 4.20
CA LEU A 109 0.83 -13.65 2.87
C LEU A 109 1.97 -13.54 1.86
N PHE A 110 3.00 -12.77 2.18
CA PHE A 110 4.19 -12.61 1.34
C PHE A 110 5.38 -13.37 1.93
N GLU A 111 5.85 -14.36 1.18
CA GLU A 111 6.98 -15.18 1.60
C GLU A 111 8.32 -14.72 1.01
N SER A 112 9.35 -14.85 1.84
CA SER A 112 10.74 -14.61 1.47
C SER A 112 11.32 -15.81 0.71
N GLN A 113 12.39 -15.59 -0.05
CA GLN A 113 13.10 -16.66 -0.76
C GLN A 113 13.69 -17.73 0.18
N LYS A 114 13.90 -17.43 1.46
CA LYS A 114 14.46 -18.35 2.46
C LYS A 114 13.39 -19.14 3.21
N GLY A 115 12.12 -19.03 2.79
CA GLY A 115 10.97 -19.49 3.57
C GLY A 115 10.56 -18.46 4.65
N GLY A 116 9.33 -18.60 5.14
CA GLY A 116 8.75 -17.67 6.12
C GLY A 116 8.50 -16.25 5.59
N GLY A 117 8.14 -15.35 6.49
CA GLY A 117 7.80 -13.95 6.16
C GLY A 117 9.01 -13.07 5.90
N PHE A 118 8.77 -11.91 5.30
CA PHE A 118 9.79 -10.86 5.19
C PHE A 118 10.11 -10.24 6.56
N SER A 119 11.35 -9.80 6.75
CA SER A 119 11.60 -8.73 7.73
C SER A 119 11.16 -7.39 7.12
N ALA A 120 10.82 -6.41 7.97
CA ALA A 120 10.48 -5.06 7.51
C ALA A 120 11.59 -4.46 6.64
N ASN A 121 12.86 -4.58 7.04
CA ASN A 121 14.01 -4.06 6.28
C ASN A 121 14.20 -4.77 4.94
N THR A 122 13.94 -6.08 4.87
CA THR A 122 14.01 -6.82 3.60
C THR A 122 12.87 -6.42 2.67
N MET A 123 11.65 -6.24 3.19
CA MET A 123 10.51 -5.73 2.42
C MET A 123 10.80 -4.31 1.87
N GLN A 124 11.36 -3.42 2.69
CA GLN A 124 11.76 -2.08 2.25
C GLN A 124 12.77 -2.13 1.11
N ARG A 125 13.83 -2.93 1.25
CA ARG A 125 14.86 -3.10 0.23
C ARG A 125 14.31 -3.73 -1.05
N MET A 126 13.41 -4.70 -0.92
CA MET A 126 12.74 -5.32 -2.08
C MET A 126 11.93 -4.29 -2.86
N ILE A 127 11.08 -3.50 -2.18
CA ILE A 127 10.27 -2.46 -2.85
C ILE A 127 11.16 -1.40 -3.50
N ALA A 128 12.21 -0.93 -2.81
CA ALA A 128 13.16 0.02 -3.40
C ALA A 128 13.88 -0.56 -4.63
N GLY A 129 14.25 -1.84 -4.58
CA GLY A 129 14.85 -2.56 -5.70
C GLY A 129 13.90 -2.69 -6.90
N ILE A 130 12.60 -2.91 -6.65
CA ILE A 130 11.57 -2.94 -7.69
C ILE A 130 11.49 -1.60 -8.42
N TYR A 131 11.39 -0.48 -7.68
CA TYR A 131 11.38 0.85 -8.31
C TYR A 131 12.67 1.14 -9.09
N LYS A 132 13.83 0.80 -8.51
CA LYS A 132 15.14 0.97 -9.17
C LYS A 132 15.21 0.24 -10.51
N LYS A 133 14.66 -0.97 -10.60
CA LYS A 133 14.62 -1.75 -11.85
C LYS A 133 13.81 -1.06 -12.96
N ALA A 134 12.77 -0.33 -12.59
CA ALA A 134 11.96 0.45 -13.52
C ALA A 134 12.52 1.87 -13.77
N GLY A 135 13.73 2.19 -13.28
CA GLY A 135 14.34 3.51 -13.42
C GLY A 135 13.70 4.60 -12.53
N ILE A 136 12.80 4.23 -11.63
CA ILE A 136 12.07 5.18 -10.79
C ILE A 136 12.78 5.37 -9.46
N LYS A 137 13.10 6.62 -9.11
CA LYS A 137 13.74 6.97 -7.84
C LYS A 137 12.72 7.01 -6.71
N ALA A 138 12.39 5.86 -6.13
CA ALA A 138 11.37 5.76 -5.08
C ALA A 138 11.79 4.84 -3.93
N SER A 139 10.99 4.82 -2.87
CA SER A 139 11.23 3.98 -1.69
C SER A 139 9.95 3.25 -1.29
N SER A 140 10.02 2.38 -0.28
CA SER A 140 8.83 1.71 0.27
C SER A 140 7.74 2.66 0.78
N HIS A 141 8.08 3.92 1.08
CA HIS A 141 7.12 4.93 1.52
C HIS A 141 6.44 5.68 0.36
N SER A 142 6.94 5.54 -0.87
CA SER A 142 6.42 6.26 -2.04
C SER A 142 4.99 5.85 -2.37
N GLY A 143 4.67 4.55 -2.43
CA GLY A 143 3.29 4.10 -2.67
C GLY A 143 2.30 4.58 -1.61
N ARG A 144 2.68 4.48 -0.34
CA ARG A 144 1.88 5.02 0.78
C ARG A 144 1.69 6.54 0.72
N ARG A 145 2.72 7.29 0.30
CA ARG A 145 2.58 8.72 0.06
C ARG A 145 1.60 8.97 -1.09
N SER A 146 1.72 8.24 -2.19
CA SER A 146 0.79 8.33 -3.31
C SER A 146 -0.65 8.07 -2.87
N PHE A 147 -0.89 7.05 -2.05
CA PHE A 147 -2.19 6.79 -1.46
C PHE A 147 -2.76 8.02 -0.75
N ALA A 148 -1.99 8.58 0.19
CA ALA A 148 -2.39 9.76 0.95
C ALA A 148 -2.66 10.98 0.04
N THR A 149 -1.75 11.25 -0.91
CA THR A 149 -1.89 12.36 -1.86
C THR A 149 -3.15 12.19 -2.73
N ARG A 150 -3.48 10.97 -3.19
CA ARG A 150 -4.72 10.72 -3.95
C ARG A 150 -5.97 10.98 -3.12
N LEU A 151 -6.01 10.54 -1.86
CA LEU A 151 -7.14 10.84 -0.96
C LEU A 151 -7.31 12.34 -0.73
N ILE A 152 -6.19 13.05 -0.52
CA ILE A 152 -6.20 14.52 -0.38
C ILE A 152 -6.75 15.19 -1.65
N ARG A 153 -6.33 14.72 -2.84
CA ARG A 153 -6.82 15.24 -4.12
C ARG A 153 -8.31 14.96 -4.36
N LYS A 154 -8.85 13.89 -3.76
CA LYS A 154 -10.28 13.55 -3.78
C LYS A 154 -11.09 14.22 -2.66
N ASN A 155 -10.54 15.24 -2.00
CA ASN A 155 -11.20 15.98 -0.91
C ASN A 155 -11.64 15.10 0.27
N VAL A 156 -10.98 13.96 0.49
CA VAL A 156 -11.21 13.15 1.71
C VAL A 156 -10.69 13.92 2.91
N ASP A 157 -11.46 13.95 3.99
CA ASP A 157 -11.12 14.71 5.18
C ASP A 157 -9.82 14.19 5.83
N ILE A 158 -9.03 15.11 6.39
CA ILE A 158 -7.70 14.80 6.92
C ILE A 158 -7.74 13.81 8.10
N TYR A 159 -8.86 13.73 8.84
CA TYR A 159 -9.01 12.82 9.96
C TYR A 159 -9.23 11.38 9.48
N SER A 160 -10.06 11.18 8.45
CA SER A 160 -10.21 9.90 7.75
C SER A 160 -8.89 9.46 7.14
N ILE A 161 -8.15 10.36 6.49
CA ILE A 161 -6.81 10.03 5.96
C ILE A 161 -5.87 9.62 7.09
N LYS A 162 -5.84 10.34 8.21
CA LYS A 162 -5.02 9.98 9.38
C LYS A 162 -5.37 8.57 9.90
N GLN A 163 -6.66 8.22 9.98
CA GLN A 163 -7.12 6.89 10.39
C GLN A 163 -6.71 5.82 9.38
N LEU A 164 -6.98 6.04 8.09
CA LEU A 164 -6.57 5.16 6.97
C LEU A 164 -5.07 5.02 6.80
N MET A 165 -4.28 5.93 7.36
CA MET A 165 -2.83 5.80 7.43
C MET A 165 -2.39 5.17 8.76
N GLY A 166 -3.17 5.23 9.81
CA GLY A 166 -2.73 4.86 11.17
C GLY A 166 -1.60 5.78 11.64
N HIS A 167 -1.78 7.09 11.45
CA HIS A 167 -0.89 8.13 11.99
C HIS A 167 -1.33 8.51 13.40
N THR A 168 -0.36 8.61 14.33
CA THR A 168 -0.64 9.03 15.71
C THR A 168 -0.93 10.53 15.79
N SER A 169 -0.23 11.34 15.00
CA SER A 169 -0.42 12.78 14.90
C SER A 169 -0.92 13.19 13.51
N ILE A 170 -1.69 14.27 13.47
CA ILE A 170 -2.15 14.91 12.23
C ILE A 170 -0.98 15.56 11.49
N ASN A 171 0.06 16.02 12.21
CA ASN A 171 1.21 16.71 11.62
C ASN A 171 1.88 15.86 10.51
N THR A 172 1.96 14.54 10.71
CA THR A 172 2.52 13.62 9.70
C THR A 172 1.62 13.50 8.46
N THR A 173 0.32 13.72 8.59
CA THR A 173 -0.63 13.75 7.46
C THR A 173 -0.64 15.12 6.77
N GLN A 174 -0.49 16.22 7.53
CA GLN A 174 -0.37 17.58 7.00
C GLN A 174 0.82 17.73 6.05
N GLU A 175 1.91 16.99 6.27
CA GLU A 175 3.07 16.98 5.37
C GLU A 175 2.76 16.56 3.93
N TYR A 176 1.62 15.90 3.68
CA TYR A 176 1.17 15.53 2.33
C TYR A 176 0.22 16.55 1.71
N PHE A 177 -0.25 17.51 2.49
CA PHE A 177 -1.04 18.61 2.00
C PHE A 177 -0.11 19.60 1.29
N VAL A 178 -0.04 19.50 -0.03
CA VAL A 178 0.50 20.59 -0.84
C VAL A 178 -0.68 21.52 -1.10
N SER A 179 -0.64 22.71 -0.52
CA SER A 179 -1.58 23.77 -0.87
C SER A 179 -1.29 24.19 -2.31
N ASP A 180 -2.13 23.75 -3.24
CA ASP A 180 -2.14 24.26 -4.60
C ASP A 180 -2.97 25.57 -4.59
N PRO A 181 -2.39 26.74 -4.85
CA PRO A 181 -3.12 28.01 -4.85
C PRO A 181 -4.27 28.03 -5.85
N ASN A 182 -4.14 27.34 -6.99
CA ASN A 182 -5.23 27.25 -7.97
C ASN A 182 -6.40 26.44 -7.42
N ARG A 183 -6.11 25.35 -6.70
CA ARG A 183 -7.13 24.58 -6.00
C ARG A 183 -7.85 25.42 -4.93
N LEU A 184 -7.12 26.24 -4.17
CA LEU A 184 -7.75 27.13 -3.19
C LEU A 184 -8.69 28.13 -3.87
N LYS A 185 -8.29 28.67 -5.02
CA LYS A 185 -9.14 29.55 -5.84
C LYS A 185 -10.40 28.85 -6.31
N ASP A 186 -10.30 27.62 -6.81
CA ASP A 186 -11.44 26.84 -7.27
C ASP A 186 -12.44 26.53 -6.14
N GLU A 187 -11.95 26.17 -4.95
CA GLU A 187 -12.84 25.93 -3.79
C GLU A 187 -13.53 27.21 -3.32
N VAL A 188 -12.87 28.38 -3.39
CA VAL A 188 -13.50 29.67 -3.07
C VAL A 188 -14.57 30.04 -4.10
N LEU A 189 -14.34 29.77 -5.39
CA LEU A 189 -15.32 30.05 -6.45
C LEU A 189 -16.63 29.25 -6.29
N LYS A 190 -16.57 28.04 -5.72
CA LYS A 190 -17.76 27.23 -5.44
C LYS A 190 -18.66 27.82 -4.34
N LEU A 191 -18.17 28.75 -3.51
CA LEU A 191 -18.99 29.39 -2.47
C LEU A 191 -19.99 30.40 -3.05
N SER A 192 -19.74 30.87 -4.27
CA SER A 192 -20.56 31.86 -4.97
C SER A 192 -21.47 31.27 -6.06
N GLN A 193 -21.58 29.94 -6.11
CA GLN A 193 -22.50 29.20 -7.00
C GLN A 193 -23.63 28.60 -6.17
#